data_AF-A0A8J5G332-F1
#
_entry.id   AF-A0A8J5G332-F1
#
_cell.length_a   1.000
_cell.length_b   1.000
_cell.length_c   1.000
_cell.angle_alpha   90.00
_cell.angle_beta   90.00
_cell.angle_gamma   90.00
#
_symmetry.space_group_name_H-M   'P 1'
#
loop_
_entity.id
_entity.type
_entity.pdbx_description
1 polymer ?
#
loop_
_entity_poly.entity_id
_entity_poly.type
_entity_poly.pdbx_seq_one_letter_code
_entity_poly.pdbx_strand_id
1 'polypeptide(L)'
;MSSFLSPNVQLDRFNYTNFNRWKGKSFFLLAVLNVAYVLDLKLESFLEPKDDDSGTVKAAWKKREENMVICRGHILNILSDRLYDLYNPIESPIEIWNALEYKNKAKKEETKSNAKAHYRLANALKYFTN
;
A
#
# COMPACT_ATOMS: atom_id res chain seq x y z
N MET A 1 -19.53 -14.94 -19.01
CA MET A 1 -18.46 -14.17 -18.35
C MET A 1 -17.84 -15.09 -17.30
N SER A 2 -16.62 -15.54 -17.55
CA SER A 2 -15.89 -16.45 -16.66
C SER A 2 -15.59 -15.76 -15.34
N SER A 3 -15.99 -16.40 -14.24
CA SER A 3 -15.67 -16.02 -12.87
C SER A 3 -14.16 -16.06 -12.66
N PHE A 4 -13.52 -14.89 -12.64
CA PHE A 4 -12.09 -14.76 -12.30
C PHE A 4 -11.79 -14.91 -10.81
N LEU A 5 -12.80 -15.19 -9.98
CA LEU A 5 -12.68 -15.36 -8.54
C LEU A 5 -12.98 -16.81 -8.17
N SER A 6 -11.97 -17.67 -8.30
CA SER A 6 -11.92 -18.88 -7.48
C SER A 6 -11.90 -18.44 -6.01
N PRO A 7 -12.76 -18.99 -5.13
CA PRO A 7 -12.88 -18.56 -3.74
C PRO A 7 -11.64 -18.85 -2.87
N ASN A 8 -10.58 -19.46 -3.41
CA ASN A 8 -9.39 -19.90 -2.69
C ASN A 8 -8.05 -19.47 -3.31
N VAL A 9 -8.01 -18.40 -4.12
CA VAL A 9 -6.73 -17.72 -4.35
C VAL A 9 -6.46 -16.84 -3.13
N GLN A 10 -5.94 -17.45 -2.05
CA GLN A 10 -5.25 -16.67 -1.03
C GLN A 10 -4.00 -16.08 -1.68
N LEU A 11 -4.08 -14.82 -2.10
CA LEU A 11 -2.89 -14.01 -2.27
C LEU A 11 -2.14 -14.04 -0.93
N ASP A 12 -0.86 -14.42 -0.95
CA ASP A 12 0.00 -14.39 0.25
C ASP A 12 -0.24 -13.08 1.01
N ARG A 13 -0.75 -13.21 2.24
CA ARG A 13 -1.07 -12.05 3.07
C ARG A 13 0.23 -11.32 3.41
N PHE A 14 0.26 -10.02 3.12
CA PHE A 14 1.45 -9.21 3.36
C PHE A 14 1.70 -8.97 4.84
N ASN A 15 2.92 -9.24 5.28
CA ASN A 15 3.38 -9.11 6.67
C ASN A 15 4.72 -8.35 6.78
N TYR A 16 4.99 -7.39 5.88
CA TYR A 16 6.28 -6.70 5.72
C TYR A 16 7.46 -7.59 5.31
N THR A 17 7.18 -8.71 4.64
CA THR A 17 8.17 -9.48 3.88
C THR A 17 7.93 -9.29 2.39
N ASN A 18 8.99 -9.36 1.57
CA ASN A 18 8.90 -9.29 0.11
C ASN A 18 8.10 -8.08 -0.45
N PHE A 19 8.26 -6.90 0.14
CA PHE A 19 7.45 -5.70 -0.18
C PHE A 19 7.35 -5.39 -1.68
N ASN A 20 8.44 -5.50 -2.44
CA ASN A 20 8.40 -5.20 -3.87
C ASN A 20 7.48 -6.15 -4.64
N ARG A 21 7.43 -7.44 -4.25
CA ARG A 21 6.53 -8.44 -4.83
C ARG A 21 5.08 -8.15 -4.46
N TRP A 22 4.83 -7.84 -3.19
CA TRP A 22 3.51 -7.41 -2.74
C TRP A 22 3.05 -6.18 -3.52
N LYS A 23 3.85 -5.10 -3.52
CA LYS A 23 3.55 -3.84 -4.22
C LYS A 23 3.21 -4.07 -5.70
N GLY A 24 3.98 -4.91 -6.39
CA GLY A 24 3.70 -5.26 -7.79
C GLY A 24 2.36 -5.97 -7.99
N LYS A 25 2.05 -6.99 -7.16
CA LYS A 25 0.77 -7.72 -7.21
C LYS A 25 -0.41 -6.82 -6.87
N SER A 26 -0.30 -6.00 -5.82
CA SER A 26 -1.34 -5.06 -5.39
C SER A 26 -1.64 -4.05 -6.48
N PHE A 27 -0.60 -3.41 -7.02
CA PHE A 27 -0.76 -2.37 -8.04
C PHE A 27 -1.34 -2.96 -9.33
N PHE A 28 -0.90 -4.15 -9.74
CA PHE A 28 -1.48 -4.86 -10.89
C PHE A 28 -2.98 -5.14 -10.69
N LEU A 29 -3.39 -5.64 -9.52
CA LEU A 29 -4.80 -5.88 -9.21
C LEU A 29 -5.63 -4.58 -9.29
N LEU A 30 -5.14 -3.49 -8.67
CA LEU A 30 -5.81 -2.19 -8.70
C LEU A 30 -5.89 -1.61 -10.12
N ALA A 31 -4.88 -1.85 -10.96
CA ALA A 31 -4.86 -1.42 -12.35
C ALA A 31 -5.88 -2.19 -13.20
N VAL A 32 -5.98 -3.52 -13.03
CA VAL A 32 -7.01 -4.35 -13.69
C VAL A 32 -8.42 -3.90 -13.30
N LEU A 33 -8.61 -3.47 -12.06
CA LEU A 33 -9.87 -2.91 -11.56
C LEU A 33 -10.08 -1.45 -11.94
N ASN A 34 -9.13 -0.82 -12.63
CA ASN A 34 -9.15 0.59 -13.02
C ASN A 34 -9.33 1.57 -11.84
N VAL A 35 -8.78 1.23 -10.67
CA VAL A 35 -8.81 2.07 -9.45
C VAL A 35 -7.43 2.49 -8.97
N ALA A 36 -6.35 2.04 -9.62
CA ALA A 36 -4.98 2.40 -9.25
C ALA A 36 -4.72 3.92 -9.24
N TYR A 37 -5.43 4.67 -10.09
CA TYR A 37 -5.33 6.13 -10.16
C TYR A 37 -5.69 6.83 -8.84
N VAL A 38 -6.48 6.18 -7.96
CA VAL A 38 -6.83 6.70 -6.63
C VAL A 38 -5.58 6.85 -5.74
N LEU A 39 -4.50 6.12 -6.05
CA LEU A 39 -3.24 6.20 -5.31
C LEU A 39 -2.30 7.30 -5.83
N ASP A 40 -2.69 8.08 -6.83
CA ASP A 40 -1.87 9.18 -7.32
C ASP A 40 -2.22 10.50 -6.59
N LEU A 41 -1.27 11.00 -5.80
CA LEU A 41 -1.36 12.29 -5.10
C LEU A 41 -1.46 13.48 -6.06
N LYS A 42 -1.11 13.32 -7.34
CA LYS A 42 -1.19 14.37 -8.35
C LYS A 42 -2.58 14.57 -8.92
N LEU A 43 -3.51 13.63 -8.71
CA LEU A 43 -4.90 13.88 -9.08
C LEU A 43 -5.48 14.93 -8.14
N GLU A 44 -5.98 16.02 -8.72
CA GLU A 44 -6.62 17.15 -8.06
C GLU A 44 -7.34 16.76 -6.77
N SER A 45 -7.17 17.61 -5.75
CA SER A 45 -7.87 17.53 -4.48
C SER A 45 -9.33 17.24 -4.78
N PHE A 46 -9.82 16.14 -4.19
CA PHE A 46 -11.22 15.76 -4.18
C PHE A 46 -12.00 16.85 -3.43
N LEU A 47 -12.27 17.96 -4.11
CA LEU A 47 -13.19 18.96 -3.62
C LEU A 47 -14.58 18.40 -3.81
N GLU A 48 -15.37 18.45 -2.74
CA GLU A 48 -16.77 18.09 -2.80
C GLU A 48 -17.46 18.97 -3.85
N PRO A 49 -18.27 18.38 -4.75
CA PRO A 49 -18.92 19.14 -5.79
C PRO A 49 -19.89 20.12 -5.14
N LYS A 50 -19.94 21.32 -5.68
CA LYS A 50 -20.87 22.36 -5.26
C LYS A 50 -22.27 22.08 -5.82
N ASP A 51 -23.27 22.72 -5.23
CA ASP A 51 -24.66 22.56 -5.68
C ASP A 51 -24.88 23.03 -7.12
N ASP A 52 -24.12 24.03 -7.58
CA ASP A 52 -24.14 24.57 -8.94
C ASP A 52 -23.31 23.77 -9.95
N ASP A 53 -22.55 22.76 -9.50
CA ASP A 53 -21.77 21.91 -10.40
C ASP A 53 -22.66 21.08 -11.32
N SER A 54 -22.19 20.89 -12.56
CA SER A 54 -22.88 20.10 -13.55
C SER A 54 -23.10 18.64 -13.08
N GLY A 55 -24.15 18.00 -13.58
CA GLY A 55 -24.42 16.58 -13.28
C GLY A 55 -23.25 15.65 -13.61
N THR A 56 -22.46 15.99 -14.64
CA THR A 56 -21.24 15.26 -15.02
C THR A 56 -20.15 15.31 -13.94
N VAL A 57 -19.96 16.46 -13.31
CA VAL A 57 -18.99 16.64 -12.22
C VAL A 57 -19.42 15.85 -10.99
N LYS A 58 -20.69 15.95 -10.59
CA LYS A 58 -21.26 15.19 -9.47
C LYS A 58 -21.17 13.67 -9.70
N ALA A 59 -21.45 13.20 -10.92
CA ALA A 59 -21.33 11.79 -11.28
C ALA A 59 -19.88 11.30 -11.26
N ALA A 60 -18.93 12.10 -11.75
CA ALA A 60 -17.51 11.76 -11.71
C ALA A 60 -16.98 11.70 -10.27
N TRP A 61 -17.41 12.61 -9.40
CA TRP A 61 -17.07 12.60 -7.98
C TRP A 61 -17.58 11.33 -7.29
N LYS A 62 -18.85 10.98 -7.47
CA LYS A 62 -19.44 9.75 -6.90
C LYS A 62 -18.71 8.50 -7.36
N LYS A 63 -18.38 8.42 -8.66
CA LYS A 63 -17.58 7.32 -9.21
C LYS A 63 -16.20 7.24 -8.55
N ARG A 64 -15.57 8.38 -8.26
CA ARG A 64 -14.27 8.43 -7.58
C ARG A 64 -14.40 7.97 -6.13
N GLU A 65 -15.46 8.34 -5.42
CA GLU A 65 -15.77 7.86 -4.06
C GLU A 65 -15.93 6.33 -4.03
N GLU A 66 -16.73 5.77 -4.94
CA GLU A 66 -16.88 4.31 -5.10
C GLU A 66 -15.52 3.63 -5.36
N ASN A 67 -14.70 4.22 -6.22
CA ASN A 67 -13.35 3.73 -6.50
C ASN A 67 -12.41 3.82 -5.29
N MET A 68 -12.57 4.81 -4.39
CA MET A 68 -11.82 4.89 -3.13
C MET A 68 -12.16 3.72 -2.21
N VAL A 69 -13.44 3.39 -2.07
CA VAL A 69 -13.91 2.26 -1.27
C VAL A 69 -13.37 0.93 -1.83
N ILE A 70 -13.47 0.74 -3.15
CA ILE A 70 -12.94 -0.45 -3.83
C ILE A 70 -11.41 -0.56 -3.62
N CYS A 71 -10.68 0.53 -3.86
CA CYS A 71 -9.23 0.56 -3.71
C CYS A 71 -8.79 0.22 -2.28
N ARG A 72 -9.43 0.85 -1.28
CA ARG A 72 -9.19 0.59 0.15
C ARG A 72 -9.47 -0.87 0.49
N GLY A 73 -10.61 -1.41 0.09
CA GLY A 73 -10.98 -2.80 0.34
C GLY A 73 -9.94 -3.78 -0.20
N HIS A 74 -9.47 -3.58 -1.43
CA HIS A 74 -8.44 -4.44 -2.02
C HIS A 74 -7.08 -4.31 -1.34
N ILE A 75 -6.66 -3.10 -0.97
CA ILE A 75 -5.41 -2.89 -0.22
C ILE A 75 -5.48 -3.59 1.12
N LEU A 76 -6.58 -3.49 1.86
CA LEU A 76 -6.74 -4.13 3.16
C LEU A 76 -6.81 -5.65 3.05
N ASN A 77 -7.54 -6.18 2.06
CA ASN A 77 -7.77 -7.62 1.88
C ASN A 77 -6.48 -8.44 1.64
N ILE A 78 -5.42 -7.79 1.12
CA ILE A 78 -4.13 -8.44 0.85
C ILE A 78 -3.14 -8.29 2.01
N LEU A 79 -3.52 -7.62 3.10
CA LEU A 79 -2.73 -7.51 4.31
C LEU A 79 -2.94 -8.74 5.21
N SER A 80 -1.95 -9.07 6.04
CA SER A 80 -2.16 -10.00 7.16
C SER A 80 -3.13 -9.39 8.18
N ASP A 81 -3.82 -10.24 8.93
CA ASP A 81 -4.86 -9.87 9.88
C ASP A 81 -4.40 -8.76 10.85
N ARG A 82 -3.18 -8.88 11.42
CA ARG A 82 -2.59 -7.83 12.27
C ARG A 82 -2.45 -6.47 11.57
N LEU A 83 -2.09 -6.47 10.29
CA LEU A 83 -1.94 -5.24 9.50
C LEU A 83 -3.30 -4.72 9.05
N TYR A 84 -4.23 -5.60 8.73
CA TYR A 84 -5.61 -5.21 8.47
C TYR A 84 -6.14 -4.39 9.65
N ASP A 85 -6.07 -4.92 10.87
CA ASP A 85 -6.58 -4.23 12.06
C ASP A 85 -5.87 -2.89 12.31
N LEU A 86 -4.57 -2.82 12.04
CA LEU A 86 -3.77 -1.61 12.21
C LEU A 86 -4.15 -0.50 11.21
N TYR A 87 -4.48 -0.85 9.97
CA TYR A 87 -4.74 0.11 8.89
C TYR A 87 -6.22 0.33 8.60
N ASN A 88 -7.11 -0.56 9.08
CA ASN A 88 -8.55 -0.45 8.89
C ASN A 88 -9.13 0.89 9.39
N PRO A 89 -8.67 1.52 10.49
CA PRO A 89 -9.18 2.83 10.89
C PRO A 89 -8.89 3.98 9.90
N ILE A 90 -8.01 3.78 8.92
CA ILE A 90 -7.67 4.80 7.91
C ILE A 90 -8.66 4.70 6.75
N GLU A 91 -9.39 5.77 6.46
CA GLU A 91 -10.36 5.83 5.37
C GLU A 91 -9.71 6.05 3.99
N SER A 92 -8.58 6.78 3.98
CA SER A 92 -7.90 7.15 2.75
C SER A 92 -7.01 6.01 2.22
N PRO A 93 -7.30 5.41 1.04
CA PRO A 93 -6.48 4.34 0.48
C PRO A 93 -5.05 4.79 0.18
N ILE A 94 -4.85 6.06 -0.19
CA ILE A 94 -3.52 6.62 -0.45
C ILE A 94 -2.71 6.80 0.85
N GLU A 95 -3.36 7.14 1.96
CA GLU A 95 -2.69 7.19 3.27
C GLU A 95 -2.24 5.81 3.72
N ILE A 96 -3.09 4.78 3.57
CA ILE A 96 -2.70 3.39 3.85
C ILE A 96 -1.48 3.00 2.99
N TRP A 97 -1.55 3.26 1.68
CA TRP A 97 -0.47 2.92 0.76
C TRP A 97 0.86 3.61 1.12
N ASN A 98 0.81 4.90 1.41
CA ASN A 98 1.98 5.69 1.78
C ASN A 98 2.56 5.24 3.13
N ALA A 99 1.72 4.92 4.11
CA ALA A 99 2.17 4.42 5.40
C ALA A 99 2.87 3.06 5.28
N LEU A 100 2.37 2.18 4.40
CA LEU A 100 3.00 0.89 4.09
C LEU A 100 4.37 1.09 3.41
N GLU A 101 4.46 2.01 2.46
CA GLU A 101 5.73 2.37 1.80
C GLU A 101 6.76 2.94 2.77
N TYR A 102 6.35 3.90 3.60
CA TYR A 102 7.20 4.56 4.58
C TYR A 102 7.79 3.55 5.56
N LYS A 103 6.95 2.71 6.16
CA LYS A 103 7.39 1.70 7.13
C LYS A 103 8.36 0.69 6.52
N ASN A 104 8.16 0.31 5.26
CA ASN A 104 9.09 -0.55 4.55
C ASN A 104 10.44 0.15 4.26
N LYS A 105 10.45 1.44 3.94
CA LYS A 105 11.69 2.23 3.76
C LYS A 105 12.47 2.30 5.09
N ALA A 106 11.80 2.66 6.19
CA ALA A 106 12.41 2.71 7.52
C ALA A 106 13.04 1.37 7.94
N LYS A 107 12.33 0.25 7.75
CA LYS A 107 12.86 -1.10 8.06
C LYS A 107 14.11 -1.44 7.26
N LYS A 108 14.17 -1.03 5.98
CA LYS A 108 15.36 -1.24 5.13
C LYS A 108 16.55 -0.42 5.61
N GLU A 109 16.33 0.81 6.07
CA GLU A 109 17.39 1.68 6.60
C GLU A 109 17.95 1.16 7.92
N GLU A 110 17.08 0.72 8.83
CA GLU A 110 17.47 0.09 10.10
C GLU A 110 18.32 -1.16 9.85
N THR A 111 17.88 -2.04 8.94
CA THR A 111 18.61 -3.27 8.59
C THR A 111 20.00 -2.96 8.04
N LYS A 112 20.12 -1.94 7.17
CA LYS A 112 21.41 -1.49 6.63
C LYS A 112 22.33 -0.94 7.73
N SER A 113 21.78 -0.15 8.65
CA SER A 113 22.54 0.39 9.79
C SER A 113 23.08 -0.73 10.68
N ASN A 114 22.23 -1.70 11.03
CA ASN A 114 22.60 -2.83 11.88
C ASN A 114 23.68 -3.71 11.22
N ALA A 115 23.55 -4.00 9.92
CA ALA A 115 24.57 -4.73 9.17
C ALA A 115 25.93 -4.01 9.17
N LYS A 116 25.92 -2.68 9.01
CA LYS A 116 27.13 -1.85 9.06
C LYS A 116 27.76 -1.84 10.45
N ALA A 117 26.96 -1.77 11.52
CA ALA A 117 27.43 -1.85 12.89
C ALA A 117 28.06 -3.21 13.18
N HIS A 118 27.42 -4.31 12.79
CA HIS A 118 27.98 -5.66 12.93
C HIS A 118 29.31 -5.83 12.19
N TYR A 119 29.43 -5.36 10.94
CA TYR A 119 30.69 -5.41 10.19
C TYR A 119 31.82 -4.64 10.88
N ARG A 120 31.52 -3.45 11.44
CA ARG A 120 32.48 -2.64 12.19
C ARG A 120 32.95 -3.34 13.46
N LEU A 121 32.03 -3.90 14.24
CA LEU A 121 32.36 -4.65 15.46
C LEU A 121 33.20 -5.89 15.14
N ALA A 122 32.81 -6.67 14.11
CA ALA A 122 33.56 -7.85 13.68
C ALA A 122 34.98 -7.50 13.24
N ASN A 123 35.18 -6.38 12.54
CA ASN A 123 36.52 -5.93 12.16
C ASN A 123 37.32 -5.40 13.35
N ALA A 124 36.71 -4.62 14.25
CA ALA A 124 37.38 -4.13 15.45
C ALA A 124 37.89 -5.30 16.32
N LEU A 125 37.06 -6.31 16.54
CA LEU A 125 37.44 -7.51 17.31
C LEU A 125 38.65 -8.24 16.70
N LYS A 126 38.75 -8.33 15.36
CA LYS A 126 39.93 -8.93 14.69
C LYS A 126 41.24 -8.19 14.98
N TYR A 127 41.19 -6.88 15.22
CA TYR A 127 42.38 -6.10 15.59
C TYR A 127 42.74 -6.20 17.07
N PHE A 128 41.80 -6.55 17.94
CA PHE A 128 42.05 -6.73 19.38
C PHE A 128 42.47 -8.15 19.77
N THR A 129 42.27 -9.14 18.89
CA THR A 129 42.62 -10.55 19.12
C THR A 129 43.92 -10.99 18.45
N ASN A 130 44.68 -10.06 17.85
CA ASN A 130 46.05 -10.25 17.34
C ASN A 130 47.04 -9.48 18.20
#